data_AF-A0A094A0Q4-F1
#
_entry.id   AF-A0A094A0Q4-F1
#
_cell.length_a   1.000
_cell.length_b   1.000
_cell.length_c   1.000
_cell.angle_alpha   90.00
_cell.angle_beta   90.00
_cell.angle_gamma   90.00
#
_symmetry.space_group_name_H-M   'P 1'
#
loop_
_entity.id
_entity.type
_entity.pdbx_description
1 polymer ?
#
loop_
_entity_poly.entity_id
_entity_poly.type
_entity_poly.pdbx_seq_one_letter_code
_entity_poly.pdbx_strand_id
1 'polypeptide(L)'
;MRDLSTIREQTFKELTIIHAFEKAGVWPINYDNALMKLRKYSKPAPTLPSIIPASFQDSGEQLQHWKATLPVLLSSPSRQRYNNWVIGTEVVLAHGQLQELNVSILQRQVNEHKNRGRSSRTRLQIGGALTVEDARAQQAEKAEREVEKEASKEARIAR
;
A
#
# COMPACT_ATOMS: atom_id res chain seq x y z
N MET A 1 -43.74 -16.85 -30.34
CA MET A 1 -42.99 -15.57 -30.40
C MET A 1 -44.00 -14.44 -30.26
N ARG A 2 -43.76 -13.45 -29.39
CA ARG A 2 -44.63 -12.25 -29.33
C ARG A 2 -44.25 -11.34 -30.50
N ASP A 3 -45.23 -10.90 -31.28
CA ASP A 3 -45.00 -10.01 -32.43
C ASP A 3 -44.53 -8.64 -31.94
N LEU A 4 -43.21 -8.47 -31.96
CA LEU A 4 -42.53 -7.21 -31.62
C LEU A 4 -42.86 -6.10 -32.62
N SER A 5 -43.30 -6.44 -33.84
CA SER A 5 -43.74 -5.48 -34.86
C SER A 5 -44.96 -4.71 -34.39
N THR A 6 -46.01 -5.42 -33.98
CA THR A 6 -47.27 -4.82 -33.52
C THR A 6 -47.06 -3.95 -32.28
N ILE A 7 -46.21 -4.38 -31.36
CA ILE A 7 -45.87 -3.60 -30.17
C ILE A 7 -45.16 -2.31 -30.57
N ARG A 8 -44.17 -2.36 -31.48
CA ARG A 8 -43.44 -1.18 -31.94
C ARG A 8 -44.36 -0.18 -32.62
N GLU A 9 -45.25 -0.63 -33.49
CA GLU A 9 -46.24 0.23 -34.15
C GLU A 9 -47.18 0.91 -33.15
N GLN A 10 -47.54 0.21 -32.08
CA GLN A 10 -48.38 0.78 -31.03
C GLN A 10 -47.63 1.74 -30.10
N THR A 11 -46.34 1.52 -29.82
CA THR A 11 -45.56 2.31 -28.85
C THR A 11 -44.78 3.48 -29.46
N PHE A 12 -44.38 3.42 -30.73
CA PHE A 12 -43.59 4.46 -31.39
C PHE A 12 -44.45 5.41 -32.24
N LYS A 13 -45.57 5.86 -31.68
CA LYS A 13 -46.38 6.91 -32.31
C LYS A 13 -45.73 8.27 -32.10
N GLU A 14 -45.91 9.17 -33.05
CA GLU A 14 -45.35 10.53 -33.02
C GLU A 14 -45.67 11.26 -31.70
N LEU A 15 -46.93 11.24 -31.27
CA LEU A 15 -47.35 11.83 -30.00
C LEU A 15 -46.65 11.19 -28.79
N THR A 16 -46.46 9.88 -28.80
CA THR A 16 -45.78 9.16 -27.70
C THR A 16 -44.32 9.57 -27.61
N ILE A 17 -43.67 9.77 -28.76
CA ILE A 17 -42.30 10.28 -28.84
C ILE A 17 -42.26 11.71 -28.30
N ILE A 18 -43.11 12.62 -28.78
CA ILE A 18 -43.15 14.02 -28.33
C ILE A 18 -43.35 14.10 -26.81
N HIS A 19 -44.32 13.38 -26.26
CA HIS A 19 -44.58 13.37 -24.81
C HIS A 19 -43.42 12.74 -24.01
N ALA A 20 -42.70 11.77 -24.57
CA ALA A 20 -41.54 11.19 -23.91
C ALA A 20 -40.39 12.21 -23.82
N PHE A 21 -40.17 13.00 -24.86
CA PHE A 21 -39.17 14.06 -24.88
C PHE A 21 -39.53 15.21 -23.92
N GLU A 22 -40.81 15.57 -23.84
CA GLU A 22 -41.32 16.56 -22.89
C GLU A 22 -41.14 16.08 -21.45
N LYS A 23 -41.53 14.83 -21.14
CA LYS A 23 -41.33 14.21 -19.83
C LYS A 23 -39.87 14.04 -19.43
N ALA A 24 -38.97 13.97 -20.41
CA ALA A 24 -37.53 13.92 -20.18
C ALA A 24 -36.91 15.31 -20.03
N GLY A 25 -37.66 16.39 -20.27
CA GLY A 25 -37.15 17.77 -20.27
C GLY A 25 -36.22 18.08 -21.45
N VAL A 26 -36.25 17.25 -22.50
CA VAL A 26 -35.40 17.41 -23.70
C VAL A 26 -36.06 18.37 -24.68
N TRP A 27 -37.38 18.29 -24.84
CA TRP A 27 -38.14 19.18 -25.72
C TRP A 27 -39.58 19.39 -25.23
N PRO A 28 -40.02 20.62 -24.96
CA PRO A 28 -39.22 21.85 -24.85
C PRO A 28 -38.14 21.69 -23.76
N ILE A 29 -37.01 22.39 -23.92
CA ILE A 29 -35.87 22.25 -23.02
C ILE A 29 -36.27 22.70 -21.60
N ASN A 30 -36.22 21.78 -20.65
CA ASN A 30 -36.44 22.03 -19.23
C ASN A 30 -35.26 21.46 -18.44
N TYR A 31 -34.35 22.34 -18.03
CA TYR A 31 -33.09 21.99 -17.39
C TYR A 31 -33.26 21.21 -16.08
N ASP A 32 -34.26 21.55 -15.27
CA ASP A 32 -34.47 20.93 -13.96
C ASP A 32 -34.88 19.45 -14.12
N ASN A 33 -35.82 19.20 -15.03
CA ASN A 33 -36.27 17.84 -15.34
C ASN A 33 -35.15 17.03 -16.01
N ALA A 34 -34.43 17.63 -16.96
CA ALA A 34 -33.33 16.97 -17.65
C ALA A 34 -32.20 16.57 -16.69
N LEU A 35 -31.77 17.47 -15.80
CA LEU A 35 -30.72 17.19 -14.81
C LEU A 35 -31.16 16.15 -13.78
N MET A 36 -32.41 16.20 -13.33
CA MET A 36 -32.95 15.21 -12.40
C MET A 36 -32.95 13.79 -13.01
N LYS A 37 -33.36 13.67 -14.28
CA LYS A 37 -33.35 12.40 -15.02
C LYS A 37 -31.92 11.94 -15.29
N LEU A 38 -31.04 12.85 -15.68
CA LEU A 38 -29.63 12.55 -15.93
C LEU A 38 -28.97 12.02 -14.66
N ARG A 39 -29.18 12.65 -13.49
CA ARG A 39 -28.67 12.14 -12.21
C ARG A 39 -29.27 10.81 -11.80
N LYS A 40 -30.57 10.59 -12.06
CA LYS A 40 -31.26 9.34 -11.72
C LYS A 40 -30.75 8.15 -12.54
N TYR A 41 -30.44 8.38 -13.82
CA TYR A 41 -30.06 7.32 -14.76
C TYR A 41 -28.56 7.33 -15.10
N SER A 42 -27.78 8.30 -14.61
CA SER A 42 -26.33 8.27 -14.70
C SER A 42 -25.84 7.07 -13.93
N LYS A 43 -25.27 6.10 -14.65
CA LYS A 43 -24.52 5.03 -14.00
C LYS A 43 -23.34 5.68 -13.27
N PRO A 44 -23.02 5.24 -12.03
CA PRO A 44 -21.76 5.66 -11.42
C PRO A 44 -20.65 5.35 -12.41
N ALA A 45 -19.76 6.31 -12.64
CA ALA A 45 -18.60 6.09 -13.49
C ALA A 45 -17.91 4.81 -13.00
N PRO A 46 -17.58 3.85 -13.89
CA PRO A 46 -16.86 2.67 -13.47
C PRO A 46 -15.62 3.12 -12.74
N THR A 47 -15.50 2.76 -11.46
CA THR A 47 -14.34 3.09 -10.65
C THR A 47 -13.15 2.42 -11.31
N LEU A 48 -12.39 3.17 -12.09
CA LEU A 48 -11.13 2.69 -12.65
C LEU A 48 -10.22 2.39 -11.46
N PRO A 49 -9.71 1.15 -11.33
CA PRO A 49 -8.77 0.84 -10.28
C PRO A 49 -7.50 1.67 -10.51
N SER A 50 -7.30 2.72 -9.70
CA SER A 50 -6.03 3.43 -9.62
C SER A 50 -5.04 2.60 -8.81
N ILE A 51 -4.65 1.43 -9.33
CA ILE A 51 -3.66 0.57 -8.69
C ILE A 51 -2.33 0.82 -9.38
N ILE A 52 -1.76 2.00 -9.14
CA ILE A 52 -0.33 2.19 -9.40
C ILE A 52 0.37 1.33 -8.35
N PRO A 53 1.11 0.28 -8.72
CA PRO A 53 1.77 -0.55 -7.75
C PRO A 53 2.81 0.30 -7.00
N ALA A 54 2.72 0.34 -5.68
CA ALA A 54 3.63 1.11 -4.83
C ALA A 54 4.82 0.26 -4.35
N SER A 55 4.64 -1.07 -4.34
CA SER A 55 5.65 -2.05 -3.95
C SER A 55 5.96 -3.05 -5.07
N PHE A 56 7.13 -3.68 -4.98
CA PHE A 56 7.48 -4.86 -5.79
C PHE A 56 6.50 -6.01 -5.57
N GLN A 57 5.94 -6.15 -4.36
CA GLN A 57 4.92 -7.16 -4.07
C GLN A 57 3.63 -6.89 -4.83
N ASP A 58 3.12 -5.65 -4.77
CA ASP A 58 1.93 -5.23 -5.52
C ASP A 58 2.10 -5.47 -7.03
N SER A 59 3.29 -5.17 -7.55
CA SER A 59 3.64 -5.41 -8.95
C SER A 59 3.63 -6.90 -9.29
N GLY A 60 4.12 -7.75 -8.39
CA GLY A 60 4.09 -9.21 -8.51
C GLY A 60 2.68 -9.78 -8.51
N GLU A 61 1.81 -9.32 -7.62
CA GLU A 61 0.41 -9.75 -7.57
C GLU A 61 -0.36 -9.37 -8.84
N GLN A 62 -0.17 -8.14 -9.33
CA GLN A 62 -0.74 -7.71 -10.61
C GLN A 62 -0.22 -8.55 -11.77
N LEU A 63 1.08 -8.87 -11.79
CA LEU A 63 1.67 -9.73 -12.81
C LEU A 63 1.02 -11.12 -12.81
N GLN A 64 0.79 -11.72 -11.63
CA GLN A 64 0.10 -13.00 -11.51
C GLN A 64 -1.35 -12.94 -11.99
N HIS A 65 -2.08 -11.87 -11.66
CA HIS A 65 -3.45 -11.66 -12.14
C HIS A 65 -3.51 -11.63 -13.67
N TRP A 66 -2.61 -10.88 -14.31
CA TRP A 66 -2.56 -10.77 -15.77
C TRP A 66 -2.02 -12.01 -16.46
N LYS A 67 -1.12 -12.75 -15.80
CA LYS A 67 -0.56 -14.01 -16.29
C LYS A 67 -1.65 -15.04 -16.58
N ALA A 68 -2.73 -15.06 -15.79
CA ALA A 68 -3.87 -15.95 -16.04
C ALA A 68 -4.84 -15.41 -17.10
N THR A 69 -5.05 -14.09 -17.14
CA THR A 69 -6.13 -13.46 -17.92
C THR A 69 -5.74 -13.18 -19.37
N LEU A 70 -4.53 -12.67 -19.62
CA LEU A 70 -4.11 -12.21 -20.94
C LEU A 70 -3.82 -13.31 -21.96
N PRO A 71 -3.23 -14.47 -21.62
CA PRO A 71 -2.92 -15.49 -22.62
C PRO A 71 -4.14 -15.99 -23.40
N VAL A 72 -5.32 -16.00 -22.78
CA VAL A 72 -6.58 -16.42 -23.41
C VAL A 72 -6.97 -15.50 -24.56
N LEU A 73 -6.69 -14.21 -24.44
CA LEU A 73 -7.09 -13.18 -25.40
C LEU A 73 -6.05 -12.97 -26.53
N LEU A 74 -4.82 -13.46 -26.34
CA LEU A 74 -3.72 -13.24 -27.28
C LEU A 74 -3.60 -14.35 -28.32
N SER A 75 -3.23 -13.97 -29.55
CA SER A 75 -2.84 -14.89 -30.63
C SER A 75 -1.50 -15.58 -30.32
N SER A 76 -1.23 -16.71 -30.99
CA SER A 76 -0.07 -17.58 -30.67
C SER A 76 1.29 -16.84 -30.62
N PRO A 77 1.69 -16.02 -31.61
CA PRO A 77 2.97 -15.29 -31.54
C PRO A 77 3.01 -14.25 -30.42
N SER A 78 1.90 -13.54 -30.21
CA SER A 78 1.79 -12.52 -29.16
C SER A 78 1.79 -13.16 -27.77
N ARG A 79 1.15 -14.32 -27.61
CA ARG A 79 1.14 -15.11 -26.37
C ARG A 79 2.54 -15.59 -26.00
N GLN A 80 3.32 -16.06 -26.97
CA GLN A 80 4.70 -16.49 -26.72
C GLN A 80 5.59 -15.32 -26.27
N ARG A 81 5.47 -14.16 -26.94
CA ARG A 81 6.17 -12.93 -26.51
C ARG A 81 5.76 -12.50 -25.10
N TYR A 82 4.47 -12.56 -24.80
CA TYR A 82 3.94 -12.25 -23.47
C TYR A 82 4.50 -13.19 -22.40
N ASN A 83 4.50 -14.50 -22.64
CA ASN A 83 5.04 -15.46 -21.68
C ASN A 83 6.54 -15.24 -21.42
N ASN A 84 7.32 -14.97 -22.46
CA ASN A 84 8.74 -14.63 -22.31
C ASN A 84 8.93 -13.35 -21.49
N TRP A 85 8.09 -12.33 -21.73
CA TRP A 85 8.09 -11.11 -20.95
C TRP A 85 7.75 -11.37 -19.47
N VAL A 86 6.69 -12.12 -19.18
CA VAL A 86 6.30 -12.48 -17.80
C VAL A 86 7.44 -13.16 -17.05
N ILE A 87 8.09 -14.16 -17.67
CA ILE A 87 9.22 -14.87 -17.06
C ILE A 87 10.37 -13.90 -16.77
N GLY A 88 10.71 -13.04 -17.73
CA GLY A 88 11.76 -12.03 -17.55
C GLY A 88 11.42 -11.03 -16.44
N THR A 89 10.17 -10.56 -16.38
CA THR A 89 9.70 -9.63 -15.36
C THR A 89 9.69 -10.25 -13.96
N GLU A 90 9.33 -11.52 -13.80
CA GLU A 90 9.41 -12.23 -12.51
C GLU A 90 10.85 -12.22 -11.97
N VAL A 91 11.84 -12.47 -12.82
CA VAL A 91 13.26 -12.42 -12.44
C VAL A 91 13.67 -10.99 -12.06
N VAL A 92 13.27 -9.98 -12.84
CA VAL A 92 13.59 -8.57 -12.55
C VAL A 92 12.98 -8.11 -11.22
N LEU A 93 11.73 -8.50 -10.93
CA LEU A 93 11.07 -8.18 -9.66
C LEU A 93 11.80 -8.81 -8.46
N ALA A 94 12.22 -10.07 -8.58
CA ALA A 94 13.00 -10.74 -7.54
C ALA A 94 14.36 -10.03 -7.29
N HIS A 95 15.02 -9.57 -8.35
CA HIS A 95 16.24 -8.77 -8.23
C HIS A 95 15.98 -7.42 -7.55
N GLY A 96 14.87 -6.75 -7.87
CA GLY A 96 14.47 -5.49 -7.24
C GLY A 96 14.28 -5.63 -5.72
N GLN A 97 13.58 -6.69 -5.29
CA GLN A 97 13.41 -7.01 -3.86
C GLN A 97 14.75 -7.26 -3.17
N LEU A 98 15.67 -7.99 -3.81
CA LEU A 98 17.01 -8.22 -3.28
C LEU A 98 17.82 -6.92 -3.15
N GLN A 99 17.70 -6.01 -4.12
CA GLN A 99 18.35 -4.71 -4.08
C GLN A 99 17.82 -3.84 -2.94
N GLU A 100 16.51 -3.82 -2.71
CA GLU A 100 15.90 -3.09 -1.60
C GLU A 100 16.42 -3.61 -0.25
N LEU A 101 16.51 -4.93 -0.08
CA LEU A 101 17.10 -5.56 1.10
C LEU A 101 18.59 -5.16 1.27
N ASN A 102 19.38 -5.20 0.20
CA ASN A 102 20.78 -4.79 0.24
C ASN A 102 20.94 -3.31 0.67
N VAL A 103 20.11 -2.42 0.13
CA VAL A 103 20.11 -1.01 0.53
C VAL A 103 19.79 -0.88 2.02
N SER A 104 18.80 -1.62 2.53
CA SER A 104 18.45 -1.60 3.96
C SER A 104 19.59 -2.08 4.87
N ILE A 105 20.33 -3.12 4.44
CA ILE A 105 21.48 -3.66 5.16
C ILE A 105 22.62 -2.64 5.17
N LEU A 106 22.94 -2.04 4.03
CA LEU A 106 23.97 -1.02 3.92
C LEU A 106 23.63 0.21 4.78
N GLN A 107 22.38 0.67 4.75
CA GLN A 107 21.93 1.75 5.62
C GLN A 107 22.10 1.40 7.10
N ARG A 108 21.76 0.17 7.51
CA ARG A 108 21.98 -0.31 8.88
C ARG A 108 23.47 -0.28 9.25
N GLN A 109 24.33 -0.81 8.40
CA GLN A 109 25.79 -0.82 8.63
C GLN A 109 26.36 0.60 8.75
N VAL A 110 25.92 1.53 7.89
CA VAL A 110 26.32 2.94 7.95
C VAL A 110 25.87 3.58 9.27
N ASN A 111 24.64 3.30 9.71
CA ASN A 111 24.12 3.82 10.98
C ASN A 111 24.86 3.23 12.18
N GLU A 112 25.12 1.93 12.17
CA GLU A 112 25.96 1.28 13.19
C GLU A 112 27.36 1.89 13.23
N HIS A 113 27.99 2.12 12.09
CA HIS A 113 29.32 2.74 12.03
C HIS A 113 29.32 4.16 12.60
N LYS A 114 28.31 4.98 12.25
CA LYS A 114 28.11 6.32 12.83
C LYS A 114 27.94 6.24 14.36
N ASN A 115 27.18 5.26 14.85
CA ASN A 115 26.90 5.09 16.26
C ASN A 115 28.06 4.46 17.06
N ARG A 116 28.90 3.62 16.44
CA ARG A 116 30.10 3.02 17.06
C ARG A 116 31.09 4.10 17.50
N GLY A 117 31.32 5.12 16.68
CA GLY A 117 32.18 6.26 17.05
C GLY A 117 31.60 7.08 18.22
N ARG A 118 30.27 7.20 18.30
CA ARG A 118 29.57 7.89 19.40
C ARG A 118 29.63 7.09 20.70
N SER A 119 29.44 5.78 20.64
CA SER A 119 29.51 4.87 21.79
C SER A 119 30.95 4.72 22.32
N SER A 120 31.94 4.62 21.44
CA SER A 120 33.38 4.62 21.78
C SER A 120 33.79 5.89 22.54
N ARG A 121 33.32 7.06 22.08
CA ARG A 121 33.53 8.34 22.77
C ARG A 121 32.85 8.45 24.14
N THR A 122 31.93 7.55 24.48
CA THR A 122 31.25 7.57 25.79
C THR A 122 32.06 6.84 26.87
N ARG A 123 33.15 6.14 26.52
CA ARG A 123 33.92 5.29 27.47
C ARG A 123 35.44 5.45 27.42
N LEU A 124 35.95 6.57 26.90
CA LEU A 124 37.28 7.03 27.30
C LEU A 124 37.05 7.95 28.50
N GLN A 125 37.30 7.42 29.70
CA GLN A 125 37.35 8.10 30.98
C GLN A 125 37.22 9.63 30.89
N ILE A 126 36.02 10.16 31.16
CA ILE A 126 35.84 11.60 31.37
C ILE A 126 36.37 11.87 32.79
N GLY A 127 37.69 12.04 32.92
CA GLY A 127 38.32 12.39 34.20
C GLY A 127 39.51 11.50 34.57
N GLY A 128 40.66 11.75 33.94
CA GLY A 128 42.00 11.38 34.46
C GLY A 128 42.23 9.91 34.86
N ALA A 129 43.35 9.63 35.52
CA ALA A 129 43.64 8.31 36.08
C ALA A 129 42.71 8.04 37.29
N LEU A 130 42.10 6.86 37.36
CA LEU A 130 41.26 6.46 38.48
C LEU A 130 42.16 6.23 39.70
N THR A 131 42.09 7.11 40.69
CA THR A 131 42.76 6.94 41.98
C THR A 131 42.14 5.78 42.75
N VAL A 132 42.96 5.11 43.58
CA VAL A 132 42.54 3.94 44.38
C VAL A 132 41.38 4.28 45.33
N GLU A 133 41.31 5.53 45.79
CA GLU A 133 40.24 6.05 46.65
C GLU A 133 38.91 6.15 45.91
N ASP A 134 38.91 6.73 44.70
CA ASP A 134 37.72 6.84 43.85
C ASP A 134 37.19 5.45 43.44
N ALA A 135 38.10 4.50 43.19
CA ALA A 135 37.72 3.11 42.89
C ALA A 135 37.00 2.44 44.07
N ARG A 136 37.46 2.70 45.30
CA ARG A 136 36.81 2.19 46.51
C ARG A 136 35.45 2.86 46.77
N ALA A 137 35.35 4.17 46.54
CA ALA A 137 34.09 4.90 46.65
C ALA A 137 33.03 4.37 45.66
N GLN A 138 33.42 4.10 44.40
CA GLN A 138 32.51 3.54 43.41
C GLN A 138 32.07 2.10 43.72
N GLN A 139 32.93 1.30 44.37
CA GLN A 139 32.55 -0.03 44.83
C GLN A 139 31.53 0.03 45.97
N ALA A 140 31.70 0.95 46.92
CA ALA A 140 30.75 1.17 48.00
C ALA A 140 29.38 1.62 47.46
N GLU A 141 29.37 2.61 46.55
CA GLU A 141 28.12 3.13 45.95
C GLU A 141 27.38 2.06 45.14
N LYS A 142 28.10 1.16 44.46
CA LYS A 142 27.48 0.03 43.76
C LYS A 142 26.83 -0.96 44.73
N ALA A 143 27.51 -1.30 45.83
CA ALA A 143 26.97 -2.20 46.83
C ALA A 143 25.69 -1.63 47.47
N GLU A 144 25.67 -0.33 47.78
CA GLU A 144 24.49 0.36 48.31
C GLU A 144 23.30 0.33 47.32
N ARG A 145 23.54 0.61 46.04
CA ARG A 145 22.50 0.54 45.01
C ARG A 145 21.99 -0.87 44.75
N GLU A 146 22.82 -1.89 44.95
CA GLU A 146 22.39 -3.29 44.83
C GLU A 146 21.49 -3.68 46.00
N VAL A 147 21.84 -3.28 47.22
CA VAL A 147 20.99 -3.46 48.41
C VAL A 147 19.65 -2.74 48.24
N GLU A 148 19.63 -1.51 47.71
CA GLU A 148 18.40 -0.76 47.43
C GLU A 148 17.53 -1.43 46.34
N LYS A 149 18.17 -2.02 45.33
CA LYS A 149 17.47 -2.81 44.30
C LYS A 149 16.89 -4.11 44.84
N GLU A 150 17.56 -4.75 45.79
CA GLU A 150 17.07 -5.96 46.44
C GLU A 150 15.91 -5.63 47.37
N ALA A 151 16.04 -4.59 48.19
CA ALA A 151 14.95 -4.10 49.04
C ALA A 151 13.70 -3.68 48.22
N SER A 152 13.89 -3.01 47.07
CA SER A 152 12.77 -2.65 46.20
C SER A 152 12.14 -3.85 45.48
N LYS A 153 12.90 -4.91 45.18
CA LYS A 153 12.36 -6.18 44.67
C LYS A 153 11.54 -6.89 45.74
N GLU A 154 12.05 -6.98 46.98
CA GLU A 154 11.35 -7.59 48.11
C GLU A 154 10.06 -6.85 48.45
N ALA A 155 10.10 -5.51 48.48
CA ALA A 155 8.92 -4.66 48.68
C ALA A 155 7.86 -4.82 47.57
N ARG A 156 8.28 -5.17 46.35
CA ARG A 156 7.37 -5.45 45.22
C ARG A 156 6.76 -6.85 45.26
N ILE A 157 7.40 -7.79 45.95
CA ILE A 157 6.91 -9.17 46.13
C ILE A 157 5.97 -9.27 47.35
N ALA A 158 6.17 -8.42 48.36
CA ALA A 158 5.32 -8.36 49.56
C ALA A 158 4.01 -7.55 49.39
N ARG A 159 3.68 -7.12 48.16
CA ARG A 159 2.48 -6.32 47.83
C ARG A 159 1.56 -7.10 46.90
#